data_AF-A0A2N2IJQ5-F1
#
_entry.id   AF-A0A2N2IJQ5-F1
#
_cell.length_a   1.000
_cell.length_b   1.000
_cell.length_c   1.000
_cell.angle_alpha   90.00
_cell.angle_beta   90.00
_cell.angle_gamma   90.00
#
_symmetry.space_group_name_H-M   'P 1'
#
loop_
_entity.id
_entity.type
_entity.pdbx_description
1 polymer ?
#
loop_
_entity_poly.entity_id
_entity_poly.type
_entity_poly.pdbx_seq_one_letter_code
_entity_poly.pdbx_strand_id
1 'polypeptide(L)'
;MWTSLFLVIHFISSQNAPPEAVADPGAPPEAGQAEVRATSTLTRETWWKADPFERTRYCNQLAEEVDAEKARAVILAPLGSSAVERVREYLALRGAALPPPNGAFFEPKVKLSTTDTRRVRSAPPPPPVTDLLLGAPYSAQDEARNQLFADLAERGCLLRGLGRLKDLASPPVLFEAAFFEPTLIFREEITAALAEFGPLLVPAFLEESLKNPDREKQPDAYFRSRWARFVLQSTPSGNPRLNLQSATLDLQKKLMELYASFQVAEAIGPILSLANHEDEELRTAAREAIVTYLSSGTTRAKVGTVKTAGGQESQAVLYISARSQAYHAVKQQLEEVTRGDYDRTTVGEELARQLFRQWDLARMKKHEIAFAQALEQAKSGDLDGAVDAYRQILAFAPQIPGKDRMAPAFLLKARQSLEDRDLAQALQYLRLCLLTREDPLVEADLYYLLGLKEEAAGDRPSALLMHRMALVRNPSHQHAAAAIRELDPMPRTPVGDDQRTGMLLAFLAAVGLFVFLRWPTARV
;
A
#
# COMPACT_ATOMS: atom_id res chain seq x y z
N MET A 1 -35.94 -35.22 35.66
CA MET A 1 -34.73 -35.31 36.50
C MET A 1 -34.21 -36.72 36.38
N TRP A 2 -32.92 -36.90 36.07
CA TRP A 2 -32.21 -38.16 35.74
C TRP A 2 -32.14 -38.52 34.24
N THR A 3 -31.24 -37.86 33.50
CA THR A 3 -30.52 -38.41 32.31
C THR A 3 -29.45 -37.43 31.80
N SER A 4 -28.49 -37.02 32.64
CA SER A 4 -27.34 -36.19 32.17
C SER A 4 -26.04 -36.39 32.96
N LEU A 5 -25.79 -37.59 33.52
CA LEU A 5 -24.60 -37.83 34.36
C LEU A 5 -23.68 -38.98 33.89
N PHE A 6 -23.75 -39.39 32.61
CA PHE A 6 -22.97 -40.53 32.11
C PHE A 6 -21.89 -40.19 31.06
N LEU A 7 -21.67 -38.90 30.75
CA LEU A 7 -20.73 -38.51 29.69
C LEU A 7 -19.39 -37.93 30.17
N VAL A 8 -19.11 -37.94 31.49
CA VAL A 8 -17.90 -37.30 32.07
C VAL A 8 -16.82 -38.31 32.51
N ILE A 9 -17.09 -39.62 32.51
CA ILE A 9 -16.16 -40.61 33.09
C ILE A 9 -15.24 -41.28 32.05
N HIS A 10 -15.43 -41.09 30.74
CA HIS A 10 -14.56 -41.71 29.73
C HIS A 10 -13.35 -40.88 29.28
N PHE A 11 -13.05 -39.74 29.92
CA PHE A 11 -11.95 -38.86 29.52
C PHE A 11 -10.69 -38.90 30.42
N ILE A 12 -10.63 -39.79 31.43
CA ILE A 12 -9.54 -39.79 32.43
C ILE A 12 -8.56 -40.98 32.30
N SER A 13 -8.73 -41.90 31.34
CA SER A 13 -7.89 -43.12 31.26
C SER A 13 -6.91 -43.18 30.06
N SER A 14 -6.37 -42.04 29.61
CA SER A 14 -5.42 -41.99 28.48
C SER A 14 -4.18 -41.11 28.76
N GLN A 15 -3.54 -41.27 29.93
CA GLN A 15 -2.34 -40.47 30.30
C GLN A 15 -1.11 -41.28 30.72
N ASN A 16 -0.90 -42.49 30.20
CA ASN A 16 0.36 -43.23 30.39
C ASN A 16 0.98 -43.68 29.06
N ALA A 17 1.20 -42.73 28.15
CA ALA A 17 2.17 -42.90 27.06
C ALA A 17 3.47 -42.17 27.44
N PRO A 18 4.66 -42.74 27.13
CA PRO A 18 5.93 -42.05 27.36
C PRO A 18 5.95 -40.73 26.59
N PRO A 19 6.62 -39.68 27.11
CA PRO A 19 6.61 -38.37 26.48
C PRO A 19 7.29 -38.44 25.11
N GLU A 20 6.51 -38.26 24.05
CA GLU A 20 7.05 -37.85 22.76
C GLU A 20 7.76 -36.51 22.94
N ALA A 21 8.96 -36.40 22.36
CA ALA A 21 9.77 -35.20 22.43
C ALA A 21 8.95 -34.00 21.91
N VAL A 22 8.53 -33.13 22.84
CA VAL A 22 7.85 -31.89 22.53
C VAL A 22 8.85 -31.00 21.82
N ALA A 23 8.70 -30.89 20.50
CA ALA A 23 9.41 -29.92 19.69
C ALA A 23 9.11 -28.52 20.23
N ASP A 24 10.16 -27.76 20.50
CA ASP A 24 10.11 -26.40 21.05
C ASP A 24 9.22 -25.51 20.18
N PRO A 25 8.04 -25.07 20.66
CA PRO A 25 7.13 -24.25 19.87
C PRO A 25 7.66 -22.81 19.63
N GLY A 26 8.84 -22.48 20.15
CA GLY A 26 9.53 -21.21 19.94
C GLY A 26 10.70 -21.26 18.97
N ALA A 27 11.09 -22.42 18.45
CA ALA A 27 12.17 -22.50 17.47
C ALA A 27 11.64 -22.02 16.11
N PRO A 28 12.19 -20.92 15.51
CA PRO A 28 11.86 -20.58 14.14
C PRO A 28 12.15 -21.81 13.28
N PRO A 29 11.25 -22.22 12.36
CA PRO A 29 11.49 -23.36 11.51
C PRO A 29 12.88 -23.16 10.90
N GLU A 30 13.79 -24.11 11.14
CA GLU A 30 15.11 -24.09 10.51
C GLU A 30 14.85 -23.77 9.05
N ALA A 31 15.41 -22.67 8.57
CA ALA A 31 15.25 -22.22 7.21
C ALA A 31 15.81 -23.34 6.33
N GLY A 32 14.93 -24.28 5.97
CA GLY A 32 15.27 -25.42 5.15
C GLY A 32 15.93 -24.84 3.94
N GLN A 33 17.18 -25.27 3.71
CA GLN A 33 18.02 -24.78 2.62
C GLN A 33 17.13 -24.64 1.40
N ALA A 34 16.86 -23.39 0.99
CA ALA A 34 15.93 -23.11 -0.08
C ALA A 34 16.40 -23.96 -1.27
N GLU A 35 15.64 -25.02 -1.60
CA GLU A 35 15.99 -25.93 -2.68
C GLU A 35 16.28 -25.04 -3.88
N VAL A 36 17.53 -25.09 -4.34
CA VAL A 36 17.97 -24.31 -5.49
C VAL A 36 17.15 -24.80 -6.66
N ARG A 37 16.04 -24.10 -6.94
CA ARG A 37 15.17 -24.42 -8.07
C ARG A 37 16.04 -24.38 -9.30
N ALA A 38 16.24 -25.54 -9.92
CA ALA A 38 17.04 -25.62 -11.13
C ALA A 38 16.44 -24.66 -12.18
N THR A 39 17.24 -23.71 -12.63
CA THR A 39 16.87 -22.75 -13.68
C THR A 39 16.81 -23.48 -15.03
N SER A 40 15.94 -23.04 -15.93
CA SER A 40 15.93 -23.61 -17.27
C SER A 40 17.22 -23.21 -18.00
N THR A 41 17.86 -24.15 -18.69
CA THR A 41 19.05 -23.86 -19.52
C THR A 41 18.68 -23.38 -20.93
N LEU A 42 17.39 -23.20 -21.21
CA LEU A 42 16.89 -22.82 -22.53
C LEU A 42 17.05 -21.32 -22.78
N THR A 43 17.46 -20.97 -24.00
CA THR A 43 17.49 -19.58 -24.47
C THR A 43 16.21 -19.24 -25.23
N ARG A 44 15.94 -17.94 -25.41
CA ARG A 44 14.83 -17.43 -26.23
C ARG A 44 14.83 -17.98 -27.67
N GLU A 45 16.00 -18.35 -28.19
CA GLU A 45 16.14 -18.88 -29.55
C GLU A 45 15.87 -20.38 -29.66
N THR A 46 15.97 -21.14 -28.56
CA THR A 46 15.93 -22.61 -28.59
C THR A 46 14.78 -23.23 -27.82
N TRP A 47 14.13 -22.49 -26.92
CA TRP A 47 13.12 -23.06 -26.02
C TRP A 47 11.92 -23.68 -26.75
N TRP A 48 11.55 -23.16 -27.92
CA TRP A 48 10.48 -23.71 -28.75
C TRP A 48 10.80 -25.06 -29.39
N LYS A 49 12.07 -25.49 -29.39
CA LYS A 49 12.47 -26.86 -29.78
C LYS A 49 12.32 -27.86 -28.63
N ALA A 50 12.21 -27.37 -27.39
CA ALA A 50 12.05 -28.21 -26.22
C ALA A 50 10.66 -28.85 -26.16
N ASP A 51 10.53 -29.89 -25.34
CA ASP A 51 9.25 -30.52 -25.07
C ASP A 51 8.30 -29.55 -24.30
N PRO A 52 6.98 -29.83 -24.27
CA PRO A 52 6.01 -28.95 -23.61
C PRO A 52 6.27 -28.69 -22.12
N PHE A 53 6.90 -29.62 -21.41
CA PHE A 53 7.19 -29.48 -19.98
C PHE A 53 8.31 -28.46 -19.76
N GLU A 54 9.40 -28.57 -20.51
CA GLU A 54 10.51 -27.60 -20.46
C GLU A 54 10.09 -26.21 -20.96
N ARG A 55 9.20 -26.13 -21.96
CA ARG A 55 8.59 -24.84 -22.36
C ARG A 55 7.76 -24.21 -21.24
N THR A 56 7.00 -25.01 -20.49
CA THR A 56 6.23 -24.55 -19.33
C THR A 56 7.14 -24.08 -18.21
N ARG A 57 8.29 -24.74 -18.01
CA ARG A 57 9.31 -24.32 -17.05
C ARG A 57 9.91 -22.97 -17.42
N TYR A 58 10.32 -22.80 -18.69
CA TYR A 58 10.81 -21.53 -19.21
C TYR A 58 9.77 -20.41 -19.05
N CYS A 59 8.50 -20.72 -19.36
CA CYS A 59 7.37 -19.81 -19.16
C CYS A 59 7.23 -19.32 -17.71
N ASN A 60 7.37 -20.23 -16.74
CA ASN A 60 7.30 -19.88 -15.32
C ASN A 60 8.51 -19.05 -14.88
N GLN A 61 9.72 -19.36 -15.36
CA GLN A 61 10.90 -18.56 -15.08
C GLN A 61 10.77 -17.14 -15.65
N LEU A 62 10.34 -17.03 -16.91
CA LEU A 62 10.10 -15.74 -17.54
C LEU A 62 9.06 -14.92 -16.75
N ALA A 63 8.03 -15.59 -16.24
CA ALA A 63 6.99 -14.99 -15.41
C ALA A 63 7.49 -14.49 -14.04
N GLU A 64 8.56 -15.08 -13.48
CA GLU A 64 9.19 -14.67 -12.22
C GLU A 64 10.13 -13.46 -12.40
N GLU A 65 10.77 -13.33 -13.56
CA GLU A 65 11.73 -12.26 -13.88
C GLU A 65 11.09 -11.04 -14.57
N VAL A 66 9.75 -10.98 -14.62
CA VAL A 66 9.02 -9.97 -15.38
C VAL A 66 9.23 -8.56 -14.80
N ASP A 67 9.63 -7.65 -15.68
CA ASP A 67 9.49 -6.21 -15.51
C ASP A 67 8.35 -5.71 -16.39
N ALA A 68 7.48 -4.85 -15.86
CA ALA A 68 6.25 -4.43 -16.55
C ALA A 68 6.53 -3.68 -17.86
N GLU A 69 7.56 -2.83 -17.90
CA GLU A 69 7.90 -2.06 -19.10
C GLU A 69 8.55 -2.95 -20.17
N LYS A 70 9.47 -3.83 -19.78
CA LYS A 70 10.07 -4.80 -20.70
C LYS A 70 9.02 -5.77 -21.26
N ALA A 71 8.12 -6.26 -20.42
CA ALA A 71 7.02 -7.12 -20.85
C ALA A 71 6.10 -6.40 -21.82
N ARG A 72 5.75 -5.13 -21.55
CA ARG A 72 4.94 -4.31 -22.45
C ARG A 72 5.54 -4.24 -23.85
N ALA A 73 6.85 -4.04 -23.97
CA ALA A 73 7.53 -3.98 -25.27
C ALA A 73 7.40 -5.29 -26.08
N VAL A 74 7.50 -6.44 -25.41
CA VAL A 74 7.37 -7.76 -26.06
C VAL A 74 5.90 -8.08 -26.38
N ILE A 75 4.99 -7.82 -25.44
CA ILE A 75 3.55 -8.09 -25.58
C ILE A 75 2.95 -7.26 -26.71
N LEU A 76 3.35 -5.99 -26.83
CA LEU A 76 2.81 -5.04 -27.80
C LEU A 76 3.62 -4.95 -29.11
N ALA A 77 4.60 -5.83 -29.31
CA ALA A 77 5.33 -5.89 -30.59
C ALA A 77 4.36 -6.31 -31.73
N PRO A 78 4.40 -5.65 -32.90
CA PRO A 78 3.50 -5.97 -33.99
C PRO A 78 3.73 -7.39 -34.53
N LEU A 79 2.65 -8.06 -34.95
CA LEU A 79 2.69 -9.32 -35.71
C LEU A 79 1.83 -9.15 -36.96
N GLY A 80 2.18 -9.85 -38.05
CA GLY A 80 1.39 -9.81 -39.27
C GLY A 80 -0.01 -10.43 -39.07
N SER A 81 -1.06 -9.78 -39.56
CA SER A 81 -2.46 -10.24 -39.38
C SER A 81 -2.71 -11.66 -39.88
N SER A 82 -2.10 -12.05 -41.01
CA SER A 82 -2.17 -13.43 -41.54
C SER A 82 -1.53 -14.47 -40.63
N ALA A 83 -0.56 -14.07 -39.81
CA ALA A 83 0.04 -14.94 -38.80
C ALA A 83 -0.94 -15.16 -37.63
N VAL A 84 -1.58 -14.08 -37.16
CA VAL A 84 -2.58 -14.13 -36.08
C VAL A 84 -3.78 -14.99 -36.47
N GLU A 85 -4.31 -14.84 -37.69
CA GLU A 85 -5.44 -15.66 -38.16
C GLU A 85 -5.13 -17.15 -38.23
N ARG A 86 -3.93 -17.54 -38.70
CA ARG A 86 -3.48 -18.95 -38.69
C ARG A 86 -3.48 -19.54 -37.28
N VAL A 87 -3.11 -18.75 -36.27
CA VAL A 87 -3.11 -19.18 -34.87
C VAL A 87 -4.53 -19.24 -34.32
N ARG A 88 -5.41 -18.29 -34.68
CA ARG A 88 -6.83 -18.31 -34.31
C ARG A 88 -7.53 -19.56 -34.84
N GLU A 89 -7.29 -19.94 -36.09
CA GLU A 89 -7.82 -21.18 -36.68
C GLU A 89 -7.36 -22.42 -35.89
N TYR A 90 -6.06 -22.49 -35.58
CA TYR A 90 -5.49 -23.57 -34.78
C TYR A 90 -6.10 -23.68 -33.38
N LEU A 91 -6.33 -22.54 -32.71
CA LEU A 91 -6.90 -22.46 -31.36
C LEU A 91 -8.40 -22.80 -31.37
N ALA A 92 -9.14 -22.34 -32.36
CA ALA A 92 -10.56 -22.66 -32.53
C ALA A 92 -10.78 -24.17 -32.69
N LEU A 93 -9.94 -24.86 -33.47
CA LEU A 93 -9.98 -26.32 -33.63
C LEU A 93 -9.72 -27.08 -32.32
N ARG A 94 -9.11 -26.45 -31.32
CA ARG A 94 -8.86 -27.01 -29.98
C ARG A 94 -9.83 -26.55 -28.91
N GLY A 95 -10.92 -25.87 -29.30
CA GLY A 95 -11.95 -25.44 -28.37
C GLY A 95 -11.58 -24.23 -27.52
N ALA A 96 -10.60 -23.42 -27.92
CA ALA A 96 -10.34 -22.13 -27.28
C ALA A 96 -11.53 -21.19 -27.48
N ALA A 97 -11.91 -20.45 -26.43
CA ALA A 97 -12.87 -19.37 -26.54
C ALA A 97 -12.18 -18.09 -27.05
N LEU A 98 -12.34 -17.79 -28.35
CA LEU A 98 -11.68 -16.65 -28.98
C LEU A 98 -12.63 -15.45 -29.11
N PRO A 99 -12.19 -14.23 -28.75
CA PRO A 99 -12.97 -13.02 -29.01
C PRO A 99 -13.02 -12.70 -30.51
N PRO A 100 -14.01 -11.92 -30.97
CA PRO A 100 -14.11 -11.54 -32.39
C PRO A 100 -12.89 -10.71 -32.83
N PRO A 101 -12.47 -10.79 -34.11
CA PRO A 101 -11.22 -10.17 -34.59
C PRO A 101 -11.25 -8.65 -34.54
N ASN A 102 -12.43 -8.04 -34.63
CA ASN A 102 -12.61 -6.59 -34.49
C ASN A 102 -12.47 -6.08 -33.04
N GLY A 103 -12.13 -6.94 -32.09
CA GLY A 103 -11.99 -6.58 -30.68
C GLY A 103 -13.31 -6.26 -29.99
N ALA A 104 -14.46 -6.41 -30.67
CA ALA A 104 -15.77 -6.11 -30.10
C ALA A 104 -15.98 -6.93 -28.82
N PHE A 105 -16.38 -6.24 -27.76
CA PHE A 105 -16.71 -6.87 -26.50
C PHE A 105 -18.23 -6.89 -26.32
N PHE A 106 -18.78 -8.09 -26.24
CA PHE A 106 -20.18 -8.31 -25.91
C PHE A 106 -20.25 -8.88 -24.51
N GLU A 107 -20.91 -8.15 -23.61
CA GLU A 107 -21.19 -8.66 -22.27
C GLU A 107 -21.95 -9.99 -22.39
N PRO A 108 -21.51 -11.05 -21.68
CA PRO A 108 -22.24 -12.29 -21.63
C PRO A 108 -23.68 -11.98 -21.17
N LYS A 109 -24.67 -12.26 -22.00
CA LYS A 109 -26.08 -12.09 -21.64
C LYS A 109 -26.40 -13.07 -20.52
N VAL A 110 -26.25 -12.63 -19.28
CA VAL A 110 -26.68 -13.40 -18.11
C VAL A 110 -28.20 -13.39 -18.13
N LYS A 111 -28.80 -14.49 -18.57
CA LYS A 111 -30.24 -14.71 -18.34
C LYS A 111 -30.39 -14.90 -16.84
N LEU A 112 -30.72 -13.82 -16.13
CA LEU A 112 -31.18 -13.89 -14.75
C LEU A 112 -32.51 -14.63 -14.76
N SER A 113 -32.49 -15.98 -14.69
CA SER A 113 -33.70 -16.70 -14.30
C SER A 113 -33.97 -16.33 -12.84
N THR A 114 -35.18 -15.88 -12.57
CA THR A 114 -35.61 -15.25 -11.31
C THR A 114 -35.57 -16.17 -10.09
N THR A 115 -35.14 -17.42 -10.23
CA THR A 115 -35.23 -18.43 -9.16
C THR A 115 -33.95 -19.22 -8.91
N ASP A 116 -32.91 -19.12 -9.75
CA ASP A 116 -31.71 -19.96 -9.58
C ASP A 116 -30.43 -19.12 -9.54
N THR A 117 -30.04 -18.72 -8.33
CA THR A 117 -28.82 -17.95 -8.06
C THR A 117 -27.55 -18.79 -8.14
N ARG A 118 -27.66 -20.13 -8.26
CA ARG A 118 -26.52 -21.01 -8.47
C ARG A 118 -26.24 -21.13 -9.96
N ARG A 119 -25.23 -20.39 -10.43
CA ARG A 119 -24.56 -20.69 -11.70
C ARG A 119 -23.90 -22.06 -11.60
N VAL A 120 -24.64 -23.13 -11.85
CA VAL A 120 -24.03 -24.43 -12.12
C VAL A 120 -23.40 -24.32 -13.50
N ARG A 121 -22.11 -24.01 -13.56
CA ARG A 121 -21.33 -24.17 -14.80
C ARG A 121 -21.27 -25.66 -15.08
N SER A 122 -22.16 -26.16 -15.94
CA SER A 122 -22.22 -27.58 -16.30
C SER A 122 -21.08 -28.01 -17.22
N ALA A 123 -20.42 -27.06 -17.89
CA ALA A 123 -19.25 -27.33 -18.73
C ALA A 123 -17.96 -26.90 -18.02
N PRO A 124 -16.86 -27.68 -18.15
CA PRO A 124 -15.54 -27.24 -17.72
C PRO A 124 -15.16 -25.94 -18.44
N PRO A 125 -14.37 -25.05 -17.81
CA PRO A 125 -13.88 -23.86 -18.48
C PRO A 125 -13.04 -24.26 -19.72
N PRO A 126 -13.07 -23.47 -20.80
CA PRO A 126 -12.23 -23.72 -21.96
C PRO A 126 -10.74 -23.70 -21.54
N PRO A 127 -9.88 -24.50 -22.19
CA PRO A 127 -8.46 -24.51 -21.90
C PRO A 127 -7.85 -23.13 -22.18
N PRO A 128 -6.91 -22.65 -21.35
CA PRO A 128 -6.18 -21.42 -21.61
C PRO A 128 -5.44 -21.48 -22.95
N VAL A 129 -5.49 -20.40 -23.72
CA VAL A 129 -4.78 -20.22 -24.99
C VAL A 129 -3.28 -20.45 -24.82
N THR A 130 -2.66 -19.93 -23.77
CA THR A 130 -1.23 -20.12 -23.50
C THR A 130 -0.89 -21.61 -23.36
N ASP A 131 -1.73 -22.42 -22.71
CA ASP A 131 -1.47 -23.86 -22.55
C ASP A 131 -1.62 -24.61 -23.87
N LEU A 132 -2.59 -24.22 -24.71
CA LEU A 132 -2.76 -24.76 -26.06
C LEU A 132 -1.59 -24.43 -26.99
N LEU A 133 -0.96 -23.25 -26.81
CA LEU A 133 0.21 -22.83 -27.56
C LEU A 133 1.47 -23.56 -27.07
N LEU A 134 1.66 -23.69 -25.75
CA LEU A 134 2.78 -24.44 -25.16
C LEU A 134 2.74 -25.93 -25.57
N GLY A 135 1.54 -26.51 -25.62
CA GLY A 135 1.29 -27.87 -26.07
C GLY A 135 1.33 -28.07 -27.60
N ALA A 136 1.60 -27.03 -28.38
CA ALA A 136 1.65 -27.17 -29.84
C ALA A 136 2.83 -28.05 -30.28
N PRO A 137 2.56 -29.11 -31.09
CA PRO A 137 3.62 -30.01 -31.53
C PRO A 137 4.55 -29.28 -32.48
N TYR A 138 5.85 -29.51 -32.28
CA TYR A 138 6.92 -29.02 -33.14
C TYR A 138 6.78 -29.60 -34.56
N SER A 139 6.86 -28.74 -35.58
CA SER A 139 6.88 -29.16 -36.99
C SER A 139 8.25 -28.95 -37.60
N ALA A 140 8.97 -30.02 -37.94
CA ALA A 140 10.27 -29.90 -38.62
C ALA A 140 10.19 -29.25 -40.00
N GLN A 141 9.00 -29.22 -40.61
CA GLN A 141 8.77 -28.72 -41.97
C GLN A 141 8.34 -27.25 -42.01
N ASP A 142 7.97 -26.66 -40.87
CA ASP A 142 7.37 -25.32 -40.81
C ASP A 142 7.95 -24.52 -39.63
N GLU A 143 9.18 -24.06 -39.82
CA GLU A 143 9.91 -23.26 -38.83
C GLU A 143 9.21 -21.93 -38.55
N ALA A 144 8.64 -21.29 -39.56
CA ALA A 144 7.91 -20.03 -39.42
C ALA A 144 6.67 -20.19 -38.52
N ARG A 145 5.93 -21.29 -38.65
CA ARG A 145 4.84 -21.62 -37.72
C ARG A 145 5.36 -21.82 -36.30
N ASN A 146 6.43 -22.59 -36.12
CA ASN A 146 6.94 -22.85 -34.77
C ASN A 146 7.39 -21.56 -34.06
N GLN A 147 8.09 -20.68 -34.76
CA GLN A 147 8.52 -19.37 -34.24
C GLN A 147 7.32 -18.51 -33.85
N LEU A 148 6.32 -18.40 -34.73
CA LEU A 148 5.09 -17.66 -34.43
C LEU A 148 4.36 -18.17 -33.18
N PHE A 149 4.26 -19.49 -33.04
CA PHE A 149 3.60 -20.11 -31.88
C PHE A 149 4.41 -19.90 -30.60
N ALA A 150 5.74 -19.96 -30.70
CA ALA A 150 6.64 -19.63 -29.61
C ALA A 150 6.48 -18.17 -29.18
N ASP A 151 6.52 -17.23 -30.11
CA ASP A 151 6.37 -15.79 -29.82
C ASP A 151 5.04 -15.49 -29.11
N LEU A 152 3.93 -16.12 -29.55
CA LEU A 152 2.64 -15.95 -28.89
C LEU A 152 2.59 -16.64 -27.53
N ALA A 153 3.19 -17.83 -27.38
CA ALA A 153 3.31 -18.49 -26.09
C ALA A 153 4.14 -17.65 -25.10
N GLU A 154 5.24 -17.04 -25.54
CA GLU A 154 6.05 -16.10 -24.76
C GLU A 154 5.20 -14.93 -24.26
N ARG A 155 4.36 -14.33 -25.11
CA ARG A 155 3.43 -13.26 -24.70
C ARG A 155 2.42 -13.76 -23.67
N GLY A 156 1.83 -14.94 -23.87
CA GLY A 156 0.93 -15.56 -22.89
C GLY A 156 1.60 -15.76 -21.53
N CYS A 157 2.86 -16.20 -21.53
CA CYS A 157 3.68 -16.34 -20.32
C CYS A 157 3.93 -15.01 -19.62
N LEU A 158 4.31 -13.97 -20.37
CA LEU A 158 4.51 -12.63 -19.83
C LEU A 158 3.21 -12.04 -19.25
N LEU A 159 2.07 -12.23 -19.92
CA LEU A 159 0.76 -11.80 -19.41
C LEU A 159 0.42 -12.49 -18.08
N ARG A 160 0.70 -13.78 -17.95
CA ARG A 160 0.54 -14.52 -16.69
C ARG A 160 1.50 -14.02 -15.61
N GLY A 161 2.76 -13.77 -15.96
CA GLY A 161 3.75 -13.19 -15.07
C GLY A 161 3.32 -11.82 -14.54
N LEU A 162 2.86 -10.92 -15.41
CA LEU A 162 2.30 -9.63 -15.02
C LEU A 162 1.13 -9.78 -14.04
N GLY A 163 0.26 -10.78 -14.25
CA GLY A 163 -0.82 -11.13 -13.33
C GLY A 163 -0.34 -11.53 -11.92
N ARG A 164 0.80 -12.23 -11.85
CA ARG A 164 1.39 -12.69 -10.58
C ARG A 164 2.14 -11.59 -9.83
N LEU A 165 2.74 -10.63 -10.52
CA LEU A 165 3.51 -9.53 -9.89
C LEU A 165 2.66 -8.68 -8.94
N LYS A 166 1.37 -8.51 -9.24
CA LYS A 166 0.45 -7.65 -8.46
C LYS A 166 1.01 -6.24 -8.23
N ASP A 167 1.60 -5.66 -9.26
CA ASP A 167 2.10 -4.28 -9.28
C ASP A 167 1.06 -3.34 -9.93
N LEU A 168 1.04 -2.07 -9.52
CA LEU A 168 0.20 -1.01 -10.10
C LEU A 168 0.51 -0.73 -11.58
N ALA A 169 1.73 -1.07 -12.04
CA ALA A 169 2.13 -0.91 -13.43
C ALA A 169 1.56 -1.99 -14.37
N SER A 170 1.15 -3.15 -13.85
CA SER A 170 0.69 -4.29 -14.66
C SER A 170 -0.72 -4.12 -15.28
N PRO A 171 -1.76 -3.63 -14.56
CA PRO A 171 -3.11 -3.51 -15.12
C PRO A 171 -3.20 -2.67 -16.40
N PRO A 172 -2.52 -1.51 -16.55
CA PRO A 172 -2.49 -0.79 -17.81
C PRO A 172 -1.96 -1.62 -18.98
N VAL A 173 -0.87 -2.38 -18.78
CA VAL A 173 -0.27 -3.23 -19.83
C VAL A 173 -1.23 -4.35 -20.23
N LEU A 174 -1.83 -5.02 -19.24
CA LEU A 174 -2.84 -6.06 -19.46
C LEU A 174 -4.07 -5.50 -20.20
N PHE A 175 -4.51 -4.29 -19.84
CA PHE A 175 -5.63 -3.62 -20.50
C PHE A 175 -5.33 -3.31 -21.96
N GLU A 176 -4.16 -2.74 -22.27
CA GLU A 176 -3.71 -2.48 -23.64
C GLU A 176 -3.64 -3.78 -24.45
N ALA A 177 -3.06 -4.84 -23.88
CA ALA A 177 -2.94 -6.14 -24.52
C ALA A 177 -4.30 -6.78 -24.86
N ALA A 178 -5.34 -6.56 -24.06
CA ALA A 178 -6.69 -7.09 -24.31
C ALA A 178 -7.37 -6.50 -25.56
N PHE A 179 -6.85 -5.38 -26.08
CA PHE A 179 -7.33 -4.70 -27.28
C PHE A 179 -6.30 -4.60 -28.40
N PHE A 180 -5.12 -5.17 -28.20
CA PHE A 180 -4.09 -5.24 -29.22
C PHE A 180 -4.28 -6.50 -30.07
N GLU A 181 -4.39 -6.34 -31.39
CA GLU A 181 -4.80 -7.41 -32.33
C GLU A 181 -4.00 -8.72 -32.15
N PRO A 182 -2.65 -8.71 -32.06
CA PRO A 182 -1.87 -9.93 -31.82
C PRO A 182 -2.17 -10.66 -30.50
N THR A 183 -2.54 -9.92 -29.46
CA THR A 183 -2.77 -10.47 -28.10
C THR A 183 -4.25 -10.58 -27.76
N LEU A 184 -5.13 -10.18 -28.68
CA LEU A 184 -6.58 -10.25 -28.52
C LEU A 184 -7.06 -11.66 -28.21
N ILE A 185 -6.37 -12.69 -28.74
CA ILE A 185 -6.65 -14.10 -28.44
C ILE A 185 -6.54 -14.45 -26.95
N PHE A 186 -5.80 -13.68 -26.14
CA PHE A 186 -5.60 -13.92 -24.70
C PHE A 186 -6.62 -13.20 -23.81
N ARG A 187 -7.65 -12.54 -24.35
CA ARG A 187 -8.56 -11.67 -23.57
C ARG A 187 -9.20 -12.36 -22.35
N GLU A 188 -9.59 -13.63 -22.47
CA GLU A 188 -10.17 -14.38 -21.35
C GLU A 188 -9.13 -14.67 -20.25
N GLU A 189 -7.90 -15.03 -20.62
CA GLU A 189 -6.79 -15.20 -19.66
C GLU A 189 -6.41 -13.88 -19.00
N ILE A 190 -6.38 -12.79 -19.76
CA ILE A 190 -6.15 -11.45 -19.23
C ILE A 190 -7.26 -11.08 -18.23
N THR A 191 -8.52 -11.37 -18.55
CA THR A 191 -9.65 -11.11 -17.65
C THR A 191 -9.52 -11.91 -16.36
N ALA A 192 -9.12 -13.19 -16.44
CA ALA A 192 -8.85 -14.02 -15.28
C ALA A 192 -7.70 -13.48 -14.43
N ALA A 193 -6.58 -13.08 -15.06
CA ALA A 193 -5.45 -12.48 -14.37
C ALA A 193 -5.83 -11.17 -13.66
N LEU A 194 -6.59 -10.30 -14.33
CA LEU A 194 -7.06 -9.03 -13.77
C LEU A 194 -7.97 -9.22 -12.55
N ALA A 195 -8.71 -10.33 -12.47
CA ALA A 195 -9.56 -10.64 -11.33
C ALA A 195 -8.79 -10.84 -10.02
N GLU A 196 -7.50 -11.18 -10.10
CA GLU A 196 -6.65 -11.42 -8.93
C GLU A 196 -5.97 -10.16 -8.37
N PHE A 197 -6.04 -9.02 -9.08
CA PHE A 197 -5.39 -7.77 -8.66
C PHE A 197 -6.11 -7.06 -7.50
N GLY A 198 -7.39 -7.36 -7.26
CA GLY A 198 -8.17 -6.69 -6.23
C GLY A 198 -8.16 -5.17 -6.40
N PRO A 199 -7.86 -4.37 -5.36
CA PRO A 199 -7.94 -2.90 -5.42
C PRO A 199 -6.94 -2.25 -6.39
N LEU A 200 -5.83 -2.92 -6.73
CA LEU A 200 -4.80 -2.39 -7.64
C LEU A 200 -5.32 -2.19 -9.07
N LEU A 201 -6.38 -2.90 -9.43
CA LEU A 201 -7.04 -2.82 -10.73
C LEU A 201 -7.75 -1.47 -10.94
N VAL A 202 -8.30 -0.91 -9.86
CA VAL A 202 -9.28 0.17 -9.91
C VAL A 202 -8.73 1.43 -10.58
N PRO A 203 -7.52 1.93 -10.28
CA PRO A 203 -7.05 3.19 -10.86
C PRO A 203 -7.06 3.22 -12.38
N ALA A 204 -6.48 2.18 -13.02
CA ALA A 204 -6.42 2.09 -14.48
C ALA A 204 -7.81 1.89 -15.11
N PHE A 205 -8.65 1.05 -14.50
CA PHE A 205 -9.93 0.66 -15.10
C PHE A 205 -11.02 1.70 -14.87
N LEU A 206 -11.00 2.39 -13.73
CA LEU A 206 -11.97 3.44 -13.44
C LEU A 206 -11.79 4.61 -14.42
N GLU A 207 -10.54 5.00 -14.65
CA GLU A 207 -10.19 6.02 -15.64
C GLU A 207 -10.71 5.64 -17.03
N GLU A 208 -10.35 4.48 -17.56
CA GLU A 208 -10.82 4.01 -18.88
C GLU A 208 -12.35 3.84 -18.96
N SER A 209 -12.99 3.48 -17.84
CA SER A 209 -14.44 3.31 -17.79
C SER A 209 -15.22 4.63 -17.80
N LEU A 210 -14.60 5.77 -17.51
CA LEU A 210 -15.30 7.06 -17.32
C LEU A 210 -14.70 8.28 -18.05
N LYS A 211 -13.45 8.20 -18.55
CA LYS A 211 -12.69 9.34 -19.10
C LYS A 211 -13.29 9.99 -20.36
N ASN A 212 -14.06 9.27 -21.18
CA ASN A 212 -14.46 9.75 -22.51
C ASN A 212 -15.99 9.95 -22.66
N PRO A 213 -16.49 11.20 -22.56
CA PRO A 213 -17.92 11.49 -22.79
C PRO A 213 -18.33 11.26 -24.26
N ASP A 214 -17.41 11.47 -25.21
CA ASP A 214 -17.65 11.28 -26.65
C ASP A 214 -17.39 9.84 -27.15
N ARG A 215 -17.15 8.88 -26.25
CA ARG A 215 -16.80 7.49 -26.63
C ARG A 215 -17.81 6.81 -27.54
N GLU A 216 -19.08 7.21 -27.52
CA GLU A 216 -20.12 6.67 -28.41
C GLU A 216 -19.80 6.92 -29.89
N LYS A 217 -18.98 7.92 -30.21
CA LYS A 217 -18.52 8.23 -31.57
C LYS A 217 -17.31 7.41 -32.02
N GLN A 218 -16.60 6.78 -31.08
CA GLN A 218 -15.36 6.04 -31.33
C GLN A 218 -15.54 4.57 -30.90
N PRO A 219 -15.79 3.65 -31.84
CA PRO A 219 -16.07 2.24 -31.54
C PRO A 219 -15.05 1.59 -30.60
N ASP A 220 -13.76 1.85 -30.80
CA ASP A 220 -12.69 1.26 -29.99
C ASP A 220 -12.73 1.76 -28.54
N ALA A 221 -12.90 3.07 -28.34
CA ALA A 221 -13.03 3.67 -27.02
C ALA A 221 -14.32 3.17 -26.32
N TYR A 222 -15.40 2.97 -27.08
CA TYR A 222 -16.63 2.39 -26.56
C TYR A 222 -16.42 0.96 -26.03
N PHE A 223 -15.77 0.07 -26.81
CA PHE A 223 -15.53 -1.30 -26.38
C PHE A 223 -14.55 -1.41 -25.21
N ARG A 224 -13.47 -0.61 -25.23
CA ARG A 224 -12.50 -0.49 -24.12
C ARG A 224 -13.19 -0.11 -22.82
N SER A 225 -13.99 0.95 -22.86
CA SER A 225 -14.70 1.45 -21.69
C SER A 225 -15.75 0.46 -21.17
N ARG A 226 -16.47 -0.21 -22.09
CA ARG A 226 -17.44 -1.24 -21.74
C ARG A 226 -16.79 -2.46 -21.08
N TRP A 227 -15.67 -2.92 -21.63
CA TRP A 227 -14.92 -4.03 -21.03
C TRP A 227 -14.32 -3.65 -19.68
N ALA A 228 -13.75 -2.45 -19.53
CA ALA A 228 -13.24 -1.95 -18.25
C ALA A 228 -14.32 -2.03 -17.16
N ARG A 229 -15.53 -1.55 -17.48
CA ARG A 229 -16.68 -1.62 -16.58
C ARG A 229 -17.09 -3.06 -16.27
N PHE A 230 -17.13 -3.93 -17.27
CA PHE A 230 -17.43 -5.35 -17.06
C PHE A 230 -16.42 -6.02 -16.13
N VAL A 231 -15.12 -5.77 -16.31
CA VAL A 231 -14.07 -6.34 -15.44
C VAL A 231 -14.24 -5.82 -14.01
N LEU A 232 -14.44 -4.52 -13.82
CA LEU A 232 -14.72 -3.98 -12.47
C LEU A 232 -15.97 -4.63 -11.85
N GLN A 233 -17.07 -4.75 -12.59
CA GLN A 233 -18.33 -5.32 -12.06
C GLN A 233 -18.29 -6.82 -11.80
N SER A 234 -17.48 -7.56 -12.55
CA SER A 234 -17.37 -9.02 -12.44
C SER A 234 -16.36 -9.47 -11.39
N THR A 235 -15.55 -8.55 -10.86
CA THR A 235 -14.50 -8.81 -9.87
C THR A 235 -14.87 -8.17 -8.52
N PRO A 236 -14.31 -8.65 -7.40
CA PRO A 236 -14.45 -7.97 -6.11
C PRO A 236 -14.00 -6.50 -6.14
N SER A 237 -13.12 -6.17 -7.09
CA SER A 237 -12.62 -4.82 -7.38
C SER A 237 -13.71 -3.81 -7.77
N GLY A 238 -14.92 -4.26 -8.10
CA GLY A 238 -16.06 -3.39 -8.32
C GLY A 238 -16.65 -2.80 -7.04
N ASN A 239 -16.35 -3.38 -5.88
CA ASN A 239 -16.94 -2.97 -4.60
C ASN A 239 -16.00 -2.00 -3.85
N PRO A 240 -16.33 -0.69 -3.78
CA PRO A 240 -15.46 0.29 -3.14
C PRO A 240 -15.14 -0.01 -1.68
N ARG A 241 -16.07 -0.63 -0.94
CA ARG A 241 -15.85 -1.01 0.47
C ARG A 241 -14.74 -2.04 0.59
N LEU A 242 -14.78 -3.11 -0.21
CA LEU A 242 -13.76 -4.16 -0.17
C LEU A 242 -12.41 -3.64 -0.65
N ASN A 243 -12.40 -2.75 -1.65
CA ASN A 243 -11.18 -2.15 -2.14
C ASN A 243 -10.50 -1.29 -1.08
N LEU A 244 -11.25 -0.39 -0.43
CA LEU A 244 -10.70 0.43 0.64
C LEU A 244 -10.24 -0.43 1.81
N GLN A 245 -10.92 -1.51 2.16
CA GLN A 245 -10.50 -2.39 3.27
C GLN A 245 -9.22 -3.20 3.00
N SER A 246 -8.98 -3.60 1.74
CA SER A 246 -7.85 -4.47 1.37
C SER A 246 -6.64 -3.72 0.82
N ALA A 247 -6.78 -2.44 0.50
CA ALA A 247 -5.70 -1.60 -0.04
C ALA A 247 -4.71 -1.15 1.04
N THR A 248 -3.46 -0.90 0.62
CA THR A 248 -2.46 -0.20 1.43
C THR A 248 -2.87 1.26 1.66
N LEU A 249 -2.29 1.92 2.67
CA LEU A 249 -2.60 3.33 3.02
C LEU A 249 -2.53 4.27 1.80
N ASP A 250 -1.43 4.22 1.05
CA ASP A 250 -1.24 5.08 -0.14
C ASP A 250 -2.26 4.79 -1.24
N LEU A 251 -2.57 3.50 -1.43
CA LEU A 251 -3.57 3.09 -2.41
C LEU A 251 -4.98 3.51 -1.95
N GLN A 252 -5.32 3.40 -0.67
CA GLN A 252 -6.59 3.89 -0.11
C GLN A 252 -6.77 5.38 -0.41
N LYS A 253 -5.76 6.22 -0.13
CA LYS A 253 -5.78 7.66 -0.42
C LYS A 253 -6.06 7.93 -1.90
N LYS A 254 -5.30 7.26 -2.79
CA LYS A 254 -5.48 7.36 -4.24
C LYS A 254 -6.87 6.89 -4.70
N LEU A 255 -7.40 5.82 -4.13
CA LEU A 255 -8.74 5.32 -4.45
C LEU A 255 -9.82 6.30 -4.02
N MET A 256 -9.72 6.92 -2.85
CA MET A 256 -10.69 7.92 -2.38
C MET A 256 -10.71 9.15 -3.30
N GLU A 257 -9.54 9.64 -3.71
CA GLU A 257 -9.40 10.73 -4.68
C GLU A 257 -10.07 10.37 -6.02
N LEU A 258 -9.76 9.19 -6.58
CA LEU A 258 -10.31 8.73 -7.85
C LEU A 258 -11.83 8.52 -7.77
N TYR A 259 -12.33 7.91 -6.71
CA TYR A 259 -13.77 7.72 -6.55
C TYR A 259 -14.51 9.06 -6.45
N ALA A 260 -13.94 10.04 -5.77
CA ALA A 260 -14.51 11.37 -5.69
C ALA A 260 -14.45 12.12 -7.03
N SER A 261 -13.32 12.09 -7.73
CA SER A 261 -13.17 12.77 -9.03
C SER A 261 -14.09 12.19 -10.11
N PHE A 262 -14.25 10.86 -10.11
CA PHE A 262 -15.14 10.14 -11.02
C PHE A 262 -16.58 10.03 -10.52
N GLN A 263 -16.91 10.61 -9.36
CA GLN A 263 -18.25 10.65 -8.78
C GLN A 263 -18.88 9.24 -8.61
N VAL A 264 -18.10 8.28 -8.11
CA VAL A 264 -18.57 6.91 -7.86
C VAL A 264 -19.49 6.88 -6.64
N ALA A 265 -20.80 6.85 -6.87
CA ALA A 265 -21.84 6.90 -5.85
C ALA A 265 -21.70 5.85 -4.72
N GLU A 266 -21.36 4.61 -5.07
CA GLU A 266 -21.25 3.48 -4.11
C GLU A 266 -20.08 3.64 -3.12
N ALA A 267 -19.09 4.48 -3.44
CA ALA A 267 -17.92 4.71 -2.59
C ALA A 267 -18.17 5.74 -1.47
N ILE A 268 -19.23 6.55 -1.57
CA ILE A 268 -19.53 7.64 -0.63
C ILE A 268 -19.65 7.13 0.81
N GLY A 269 -20.42 6.07 1.05
CA GLY A 269 -20.62 5.49 2.39
C GLY A 269 -19.32 4.98 3.00
N PRO A 270 -18.58 4.09 2.31
CA PRO A 270 -17.26 3.64 2.74
C PRO A 270 -16.27 4.80 3.01
N ILE A 271 -16.17 5.78 2.12
CA ILE A 271 -15.29 6.95 2.31
C ILE A 271 -15.71 7.76 3.54
N LEU A 272 -17.02 8.01 3.72
CA LEU A 272 -17.53 8.76 4.86
C LEU A 272 -17.21 8.06 6.20
N SER A 273 -17.21 6.73 6.22
CA SER A 273 -16.80 5.95 7.41
C SER A 273 -15.32 6.15 7.79
N LEU A 274 -14.46 6.49 6.81
CA LEU A 274 -13.05 6.82 7.03
C LEU A 274 -12.83 8.30 7.40
N ALA A 275 -13.81 9.17 7.20
CA ALA A 275 -13.70 10.60 7.53
C ALA A 275 -13.67 10.89 9.05
N ASN A 276 -13.87 9.87 9.89
CA ASN A 276 -13.63 9.88 11.33
C ASN A 276 -12.62 8.81 11.80
N HIS A 277 -11.77 8.33 10.88
CA HIS A 277 -10.75 7.33 11.20
C HIS A 277 -9.70 7.87 12.22
N GLU A 278 -9.05 6.97 12.96
CA GLU A 278 -8.03 7.34 13.96
C GLU A 278 -6.76 7.88 13.30
N ASP A 279 -6.31 7.24 12.22
CA ASP A 279 -5.22 7.72 11.34
C ASP A 279 -5.58 9.08 10.71
N GLU A 280 -4.69 10.06 10.89
CA GLU A 280 -4.86 11.43 10.39
C GLU A 280 -4.79 11.52 8.87
N GLU A 281 -3.92 10.75 8.21
CA GLU A 281 -3.77 10.81 6.77
C GLU A 281 -5.01 10.27 6.06
N LEU A 282 -5.54 9.13 6.52
CA LEU A 282 -6.78 8.56 5.98
C LEU A 282 -7.97 9.47 6.22
N ARG A 283 -8.08 10.00 7.45
CA ARG A 283 -9.15 10.93 7.81
C ARG A 283 -9.13 12.16 6.92
N THR A 284 -7.96 12.73 6.67
CA THR A 284 -7.80 13.93 5.84
C THR A 284 -8.18 13.64 4.39
N ALA A 285 -7.63 12.59 3.79
CA ALA A 285 -7.95 12.19 2.42
C ALA A 285 -9.44 11.85 2.23
N ALA A 286 -10.05 11.17 3.21
CA ALA A 286 -11.49 10.87 3.19
C ALA A 286 -12.34 12.14 3.26
N ARG A 287 -11.98 13.11 4.11
CA ARG A 287 -12.68 14.39 4.22
C ARG A 287 -12.60 15.20 2.93
N GLU A 288 -11.42 15.27 2.32
CA GLU A 288 -11.20 15.91 1.03
C GLU A 288 -12.02 15.25 -0.09
N ALA A 289 -12.08 13.92 -0.12
CA ALA A 289 -12.91 13.17 -1.06
C ALA A 289 -14.40 13.50 -0.88
N ILE A 290 -14.93 13.53 0.34
CA ILE A 290 -16.34 13.90 0.62
C ILE A 290 -16.64 15.34 0.20
N VAL A 291 -15.74 16.28 0.49
CA VAL A 291 -15.88 17.68 0.03
C VAL A 291 -15.88 17.75 -1.50
N THR A 292 -15.05 16.95 -2.16
CA THR A 292 -15.00 16.85 -3.62
C THR A 292 -16.33 16.32 -4.19
N TYR A 293 -16.97 15.31 -3.60
CA TYR A 293 -18.31 14.86 -3.98
C TYR A 293 -19.36 15.97 -3.90
N LEU A 294 -19.30 16.78 -2.82
CA LEU A 294 -20.28 17.83 -2.55
C LEU A 294 -20.11 19.07 -3.40
N SER A 295 -18.89 19.35 -3.88
CA SER A 295 -18.53 20.53 -4.67
C SER A 295 -18.60 20.30 -6.18
N SER A 296 -18.04 19.18 -6.67
CA SER A 296 -17.80 18.96 -8.11
C SER A 296 -18.88 18.15 -8.83
N GLY A 297 -19.76 17.46 -8.10
CA GLY A 297 -20.74 16.56 -8.72
C GLY A 297 -21.80 17.28 -9.56
N THR A 298 -22.04 16.78 -10.77
CA THR A 298 -23.15 17.23 -11.61
C THR A 298 -24.48 16.95 -10.89
N THR A 299 -25.30 17.98 -10.71
CA THR A 299 -26.62 17.85 -10.07
C THR A 299 -27.63 17.09 -10.92
N ARG A 300 -27.32 16.84 -12.20
CA ARG A 300 -28.20 16.14 -13.13
C ARG A 300 -28.24 14.65 -12.81
N ALA A 301 -29.28 14.25 -12.08
CA ALA A 301 -29.69 12.86 -12.01
C ALA A 301 -29.87 12.29 -13.43
N LYS A 302 -29.50 11.02 -13.63
CA LYS A 302 -29.78 10.37 -14.91
C LYS A 302 -31.29 10.12 -15.00
N VAL A 303 -31.92 10.85 -15.91
CA VAL A 303 -33.32 10.65 -16.27
C VAL A 303 -33.36 9.54 -17.33
N GLY A 304 -34.25 8.59 -17.15
CA GLY A 304 -34.52 7.54 -18.12
C GLY A 304 -36.01 7.32 -18.29
N THR A 305 -36.40 6.77 -19.42
CA THR A 305 -37.79 6.37 -19.69
C THR A 305 -38.08 5.06 -18.96
N VAL A 306 -38.98 5.09 -17.99
CA VAL A 306 -39.47 3.89 -17.28
C VAL A 306 -40.87 3.59 -17.78
N LYS A 307 -41.12 2.33 -18.13
CA LYS A 307 -42.48 1.85 -18.46
C LYS A 307 -43.23 1.65 -17.15
N THR A 308 -44.27 2.45 -16.94
CA THR A 308 -45.19 2.28 -15.81
C THR A 308 -46.08 1.05 -16.03
N ALA A 309 -46.72 0.55 -14.96
CA ALA A 309 -47.59 -0.63 -15.03
C ALA A 309 -48.74 -0.52 -16.05
N GLY A 310 -49.11 0.71 -16.46
CA GLY A 310 -50.09 0.97 -17.51
C GLY A 310 -49.54 1.00 -18.94
N GLY A 311 -48.27 0.62 -19.15
CA GLY A 311 -47.62 0.64 -20.46
C GLY A 311 -47.20 2.02 -20.96
N GLN A 312 -47.48 3.10 -20.21
CA GLN A 312 -47.02 4.45 -20.54
C GLN A 312 -45.55 4.62 -20.17
N GLU A 313 -44.77 5.14 -21.11
CA GLU A 313 -43.37 5.54 -20.90
C GLU A 313 -43.36 6.93 -20.24
N SER A 314 -42.89 7.01 -19.00
CA SER A 314 -42.67 8.29 -18.32
C SER A 314 -41.17 8.49 -18.07
N GLN A 315 -40.72 9.74 -18.09
CA GLN A 315 -39.36 10.08 -17.69
C GLN A 315 -39.30 10.05 -16.16
N ALA A 316 -38.50 9.12 -15.62
CA ALA A 316 -38.24 9.01 -14.20
C ALA A 316 -36.74 9.21 -13.93
N VAL A 317 -36.43 9.78 -12.76
CA VAL A 317 -35.06 9.81 -12.24
C VAL A 317 -34.69 8.36 -11.90
N LEU A 318 -33.75 7.78 -12.64
CA LEU A 318 -33.35 6.39 -12.44
C LEU A 318 -32.53 6.21 -11.16
N TYR A 319 -31.75 7.21 -10.78
CA TYR A 319 -30.92 7.20 -9.59
C TYR A 319 -30.56 8.61 -9.11
N ILE A 320 -30.33 8.71 -7.80
CA ILE A 320 -29.84 9.91 -7.14
C ILE A 320 -28.41 10.21 -7.64
N SER A 321 -28.08 11.48 -7.88
CA SER A 321 -26.72 11.87 -8.25
C SER A 321 -25.75 11.60 -7.10
N ALA A 322 -24.47 11.32 -7.41
CA ALA A 322 -23.45 11.09 -6.38
C ALA A 322 -23.39 12.25 -5.37
N ARG A 323 -23.49 13.50 -5.84
CA ARG A 323 -23.58 14.69 -4.98
C ARG A 323 -24.76 14.65 -4.00
N SER A 324 -25.95 14.30 -4.48
CA SER A 324 -27.14 14.23 -3.62
C SER A 324 -27.04 13.07 -2.64
N GLN A 325 -26.49 11.93 -3.05
CA GLN A 325 -26.22 10.81 -2.15
C GLN A 325 -25.20 11.18 -1.06
N ALA A 326 -24.12 11.89 -1.42
CA ALA A 326 -23.15 12.42 -0.46
C ALA A 326 -23.80 13.39 0.53
N TYR A 327 -24.64 14.30 0.03
CA TYR A 327 -25.40 15.21 0.89
C TYR A 327 -26.30 14.46 1.88
N HIS A 328 -27.06 13.48 1.43
CA HIS A 328 -27.92 12.69 2.32
C HIS A 328 -27.12 11.87 3.33
N ALA A 329 -26.00 11.26 2.92
CA ALA A 329 -25.14 10.51 3.82
C ALA A 329 -24.51 11.38 4.91
N VAL A 330 -23.98 12.56 4.54
CA VAL A 330 -23.41 13.53 5.49
C VAL A 330 -24.49 14.07 6.43
N LYS A 331 -25.66 14.42 5.89
CA LYS A 331 -26.80 14.90 6.68
C LYS A 331 -27.23 13.86 7.72
N GLN A 332 -27.36 12.60 7.32
CA GLN A 332 -27.73 11.52 8.22
C GLN A 332 -26.71 11.34 9.34
N GLN A 333 -25.41 11.33 9.02
CA GLN A 333 -24.35 11.23 10.03
C GLN A 333 -24.33 12.44 10.97
N LEU A 334 -24.58 13.64 10.45
CA LEU A 334 -24.68 14.84 11.27
C LEU A 334 -25.89 14.78 12.22
N GLU A 335 -27.05 14.34 11.73
CA GLU A 335 -28.25 14.11 12.54
C GLU A 335 -27.99 13.11 13.67
N GLU A 336 -27.26 12.01 13.39
CA GLU A 336 -26.89 11.01 14.38
C GLU A 336 -25.96 11.60 15.47
N VAL A 337 -24.96 12.39 15.07
CA VAL A 337 -23.96 12.96 15.99
C VAL A 337 -24.53 14.10 16.85
N THR A 338 -25.34 14.98 16.26
CA THR A 338 -25.91 16.15 16.96
C THR A 338 -27.30 15.89 17.55
N ARG A 339 -27.88 14.71 17.31
CA ARG A 339 -29.28 14.39 17.66
C ARG A 339 -30.27 15.40 17.07
N GLY A 340 -29.95 15.94 15.90
CA GLY A 340 -30.75 16.92 15.18
C GLY A 340 -30.49 18.40 15.54
N ASP A 341 -29.56 18.68 16.46
CA ASP A 341 -29.14 20.04 16.82
C ASP A 341 -28.06 20.57 15.87
N TYR A 342 -28.48 20.94 14.65
CA TYR A 342 -27.63 21.58 13.66
C TYR A 342 -28.46 22.49 12.74
N ASP A 343 -27.80 23.41 12.07
CA ASP A 343 -28.47 24.31 11.13
C ASP A 343 -28.87 23.57 9.84
N ARG A 344 -30.15 23.23 9.74
CA ARG A 344 -30.74 22.51 8.59
C ARG A 344 -30.73 23.31 7.29
N THR A 345 -30.45 24.61 7.34
CA THR A 345 -30.32 25.45 6.14
C THR A 345 -28.96 25.29 5.47
N THR A 346 -27.97 24.72 6.17
CA THR A 346 -26.64 24.50 5.62
C THR A 346 -26.63 23.36 4.60
N VAL A 347 -25.95 23.60 3.48
CA VAL A 347 -25.92 22.68 2.33
C VAL A 347 -24.50 22.53 1.81
N GLY A 348 -24.26 21.41 1.11
CA GLY A 348 -23.00 21.16 0.43
C GLY A 348 -21.82 21.02 1.40
N GLU A 349 -20.70 21.68 1.06
CA GLU A 349 -19.44 21.57 1.79
C GLU A 349 -19.53 22.01 3.26
N GLU A 350 -20.28 23.07 3.56
CA GLU A 350 -20.36 23.60 4.93
C GLU A 350 -21.01 22.58 5.88
N LEU A 351 -21.98 21.79 5.38
CA LEU A 351 -22.60 20.71 6.14
C LEU A 351 -21.56 19.62 6.51
N ALA A 352 -20.67 19.26 5.58
CA ALA A 352 -19.60 18.30 5.86
C ALA A 352 -18.59 18.86 6.87
N ARG A 353 -18.21 20.15 6.75
CA ARG A 353 -17.34 20.81 7.73
C ARG A 353 -17.96 20.88 9.12
N GLN A 354 -19.28 21.06 9.24
CA GLN A 354 -19.98 20.95 10.51
C GLN A 354 -19.87 19.55 11.11
N LEU A 355 -20.12 18.50 10.32
CA LEU A 355 -19.94 17.11 10.75
C LEU A 355 -18.52 16.84 11.23
N PHE A 356 -17.52 17.25 10.45
CA PHE A 356 -16.11 17.03 10.79
C PHE A 356 -15.71 17.73 12.08
N ARG A 357 -16.17 18.98 12.29
CA ARG A 357 -15.97 19.69 13.56
C ARG A 357 -16.58 18.94 14.75
N GLN A 358 -17.78 18.41 14.62
CA GLN A 358 -18.42 17.65 15.71
C GLN A 358 -17.66 16.37 16.04
N TRP A 359 -17.18 15.65 15.03
CA TRP A 359 -16.31 14.48 15.23
C TRP A 359 -14.99 14.84 15.89
N ASP A 360 -14.35 15.94 15.49
CA ASP A 360 -13.10 16.39 16.09
C ASP A 360 -13.30 16.82 17.56
N LEU A 361 -14.39 17.52 17.88
CA LEU A 361 -14.76 17.85 19.27
C LEU A 361 -15.01 16.59 20.10
N ALA A 362 -15.75 15.62 19.57
CA ALA A 362 -15.98 14.35 20.26
C ALA A 362 -14.68 13.57 20.50
N ARG A 363 -13.77 13.57 19.52
CA ARG A 363 -12.45 12.94 19.64
C ARG A 363 -11.60 13.63 20.69
N MET A 364 -11.51 14.97 20.66
CA MET A 364 -10.79 15.75 21.67
C MET A 364 -11.32 15.47 23.07
N LYS A 365 -12.63 15.47 23.27
CA LYS A 365 -13.25 15.14 24.56
C LYS A 365 -12.89 13.73 25.04
N LYS A 366 -12.86 12.73 24.14
CA LYS A 366 -12.42 11.36 24.47
C LYS A 366 -10.97 11.37 24.97
N HIS A 367 -10.07 12.08 24.29
CA HIS A 367 -8.68 12.20 24.69
C HIS A 367 -8.50 12.98 25.99
N GLU A 368 -9.27 14.03 26.23
CA GLU A 368 -9.26 14.79 27.50
C GLU A 368 -9.67 13.91 28.69
N ILE A 369 -10.69 13.06 28.52
CA ILE A 369 -11.12 12.11 29.56
C ILE A 369 -10.00 11.08 29.83
N ALA A 370 -9.43 10.49 28.78
CA ALA A 370 -8.31 9.55 28.92
C ALA A 370 -7.09 10.20 29.58
N PHE A 371 -6.81 11.46 29.22
CA PHE A 371 -5.73 12.25 29.80
C PHE A 371 -5.95 12.54 31.29
N ALA A 372 -7.16 12.91 31.68
CA ALA A 372 -7.52 13.09 33.08
C ALA A 372 -7.38 11.80 33.89
N GLN A 373 -7.79 10.65 33.32
CA GLN A 373 -7.62 9.33 33.95
C GLN A 373 -6.15 8.98 34.14
N ALA A 374 -5.32 9.18 33.12
CA ALA A 374 -3.88 8.94 33.20
C ALA A 374 -3.19 9.85 34.23
N LEU A 375 -3.64 11.10 34.38
CA LEU A 375 -3.19 12.00 35.45
C LEU A 375 -3.54 11.47 36.85
N GLU A 376 -4.74 10.91 37.05
CA GLU A 376 -5.11 10.31 38.33
C GLU A 376 -4.31 9.04 38.63
N GLN A 377 -4.01 8.22 37.62
CA GLN A 377 -3.10 7.06 37.75
C GLN A 377 -1.69 7.49 38.18
N ALA A 378 -1.15 8.54 37.55
CA ALA A 378 0.16 9.07 37.92
C ALA A 378 0.17 9.57 39.38
N LYS A 379 -0.92 10.21 39.83
CA LYS A 379 -1.07 10.69 41.22
C LYS A 379 -1.24 9.55 42.23
N SER A 380 -1.91 8.45 41.85
CA SER A 380 -2.08 7.28 42.72
C SER A 380 -0.82 6.43 42.84
N GLY A 381 0.23 6.73 42.05
CA GLY A 381 1.49 6.00 42.02
C GLY A 381 1.54 4.87 41.00
N ASP A 382 0.46 4.66 40.22
CA ASP A 382 0.46 3.74 39.07
C ASP A 382 1.14 4.39 37.86
N LEU A 383 2.47 4.47 37.96
CA LEU A 383 3.29 5.16 36.97
C LEU A 383 3.33 4.42 35.63
N ASP A 384 3.32 3.09 35.64
CA ASP A 384 3.31 2.27 34.42
C ASP A 384 2.02 2.46 33.63
N GLY A 385 0.85 2.32 34.29
CA GLY A 385 -0.44 2.53 33.65
C GLY A 385 -0.60 3.93 33.07
N ALA A 386 -0.15 4.95 33.81
CA ALA A 386 -0.18 6.34 33.35
C ALA A 386 0.68 6.57 32.10
N VAL A 387 1.91 6.04 32.09
CA VAL A 387 2.85 6.21 30.98
C VAL A 387 2.37 5.51 29.71
N ASP A 388 1.78 4.32 29.83
CA ASP A 388 1.19 3.63 28.68
C ASP A 388 -0.02 4.38 28.13
N ALA A 389 -0.89 4.90 28.99
CA ALA A 389 -2.01 5.75 28.59
C ALA A 389 -1.54 7.03 27.89
N TYR A 390 -0.51 7.71 28.41
CA TYR A 390 0.08 8.88 27.75
C TYR A 390 0.67 8.57 26.39
N ARG A 391 1.37 7.44 26.23
CA ARG A 391 1.91 7.01 24.93
C ARG A 391 0.80 6.81 23.90
N GLN A 392 -0.30 6.16 24.29
CA GLN A 392 -1.46 5.99 23.42
C GLN A 392 -2.07 7.34 23.05
N ILE A 393 -2.24 8.25 24.00
CA ILE A 393 -2.76 9.60 23.73
C ILE A 393 -1.86 10.35 22.75
N LEU A 394 -0.54 10.34 22.95
CA LEU A 394 0.41 11.03 22.07
C LEU A 394 0.47 10.43 20.66
N ALA A 395 0.21 9.14 20.51
CA ALA A 395 0.13 8.49 19.20
C ALA A 395 -1.04 9.02 18.36
N PHE A 396 -2.16 9.40 18.99
CA PHE A 396 -3.36 9.89 18.29
C PHE A 396 -3.54 11.42 18.34
N ALA A 397 -3.01 12.08 19.37
CA ALA A 397 -3.18 13.50 19.64
C ALA A 397 -1.86 14.12 20.16
N PRO A 398 -0.83 14.26 19.31
CA PRO A 398 0.48 14.79 19.71
C PRO A 398 0.46 16.25 20.19
N GLN A 399 -0.62 16.98 19.86
CA GLN A 399 -0.85 18.37 20.25
C GLN A 399 -1.97 18.54 21.28
N ILE A 400 -2.25 17.51 22.09
CA ILE A 400 -3.26 17.61 23.16
C ILE A 400 -2.91 18.76 24.14
N PRO A 401 -3.88 19.63 24.50
CA PRO A 401 -3.66 20.67 25.48
C PRO A 401 -3.22 20.11 26.85
N GLY A 402 -2.21 20.73 27.46
CA GLY A 402 -1.70 20.32 28.77
C GLY A 402 -0.74 19.13 28.76
N LYS A 403 -0.25 18.71 27.59
CA LYS A 403 0.71 17.59 27.46
C LYS A 403 1.97 17.75 28.31
N ASP A 404 2.36 18.97 28.65
CA ASP A 404 3.49 19.29 29.54
C ASP A 404 3.37 18.61 30.92
N ARG A 405 2.15 18.32 31.37
CA ARG A 405 1.90 17.60 32.63
C ARG A 405 2.27 16.11 32.57
N MET A 406 2.50 15.56 31.38
CA MET A 406 2.98 14.18 31.19
C MET A 406 4.48 14.04 31.48
N ALA A 407 5.25 15.14 31.27
CA ALA A 407 6.71 15.13 31.33
C ALA A 407 7.28 14.56 32.64
N PRO A 408 6.76 14.89 33.85
CA PRO A 408 7.26 14.32 35.10
C PRO A 408 7.15 12.79 35.16
N ALA A 409 6.08 12.21 34.63
CA ALA A 409 5.87 10.76 34.65
C ALA A 409 6.90 10.05 33.75
N PHE A 410 7.13 10.56 32.54
CA PHE A 410 8.17 10.03 31.65
C PHE A 410 9.57 10.18 32.25
N LEU A 411 9.87 11.31 32.87
CA LEU A 411 11.16 11.54 33.50
C LEU A 411 11.40 10.60 34.69
N LEU A 412 10.37 10.31 35.50
CA LEU A 412 10.45 9.30 36.56
C LEU A 412 10.68 7.90 36.00
N LYS A 413 9.99 7.51 34.91
CA LYS A 413 10.24 6.22 34.26
C LYS A 413 11.62 6.11 33.62
N ALA A 414 12.13 7.20 33.05
CA ALA A 414 13.50 7.24 32.53
C ALA A 414 14.51 6.96 33.65
N ARG A 415 14.32 7.54 34.83
CA ARG A 415 15.17 7.30 36.00
C ARG A 415 15.10 5.85 36.50
N GLN A 416 13.89 5.29 36.62
CA GLN A 416 13.71 3.87 36.97
C GLN A 416 14.42 2.95 35.97
N SER A 417 14.29 3.23 34.67
CA SER A 417 14.97 2.45 33.62
C SER A 417 16.50 2.54 33.74
N LEU A 418 17.05 3.69 34.15
CA LEU A 418 18.49 3.85 34.42
C LEU A 418 18.94 3.05 35.65
N GLU A 419 18.13 3.01 36.72
CA GLU A 419 18.39 2.17 37.89
C GLU A 419 18.42 0.69 37.52
N ASP A 420 17.52 0.27 36.62
CA ASP A 420 17.47 -1.09 36.05
C ASP A 420 18.54 -1.35 34.98
N ARG A 421 19.37 -0.34 34.65
CA ARG A 421 20.41 -0.37 33.60
C ARG A 421 19.87 -0.61 32.19
N ASP A 422 18.59 -0.33 31.94
CA ASP A 422 18.00 -0.32 30.61
C ASP A 422 18.15 1.07 29.96
N LEU A 423 19.32 1.28 29.36
CA LEU A 423 19.66 2.52 28.65
C LEU A 423 18.71 2.80 27.48
N ALA A 424 18.22 1.76 26.79
CA ALA A 424 17.37 1.93 25.61
C ALA A 424 15.99 2.50 25.98
N GLN A 425 15.38 1.96 27.05
CA GLN A 425 14.11 2.48 27.56
C GLN A 425 14.26 3.88 28.15
N ALA A 426 15.34 4.14 28.90
CA ALA A 426 15.61 5.47 29.44
C ALA A 426 15.66 6.54 28.32
N LEU A 427 16.38 6.26 27.23
CA LEU A 427 16.44 7.13 26.05
C LEU A 427 15.06 7.35 25.41
N GLN A 428 14.23 6.32 25.33
CA GLN A 428 12.87 6.44 24.80
C GLN A 428 12.01 7.37 25.65
N TYR A 429 12.03 7.21 26.98
CA TYR A 429 11.24 8.04 27.88
C TYR A 429 11.70 9.49 27.91
N LEU A 430 13.01 9.77 27.83
CA LEU A 430 13.50 11.15 27.71
C LEU A 430 13.04 11.81 26.40
N ARG A 431 13.02 11.06 25.28
CA ARG A 431 12.47 11.57 24.01
C ARG A 431 10.97 11.89 24.11
N LEU A 432 10.20 11.02 24.76
CA LEU A 432 8.78 11.28 25.03
C LEU A 432 8.58 12.49 25.95
N CYS A 433 9.44 12.66 26.96
CA CYS A 433 9.45 13.85 27.80
C CYS A 433 9.64 15.12 26.96
N LEU A 434 10.66 15.15 26.09
CA LEU A 434 10.93 16.29 25.21
C LEU A 434 9.82 16.55 24.18
N LEU A 435 9.12 15.52 23.71
CA LEU A 435 7.95 15.67 22.83
C LEU A 435 6.79 16.41 23.54
N THR A 436 6.70 16.26 24.86
CA THR A 436 5.66 16.89 25.68
C THR A 436 6.04 18.25 26.23
N ARG A 437 7.33 18.48 26.53
CA ARG A 437 7.85 19.73 27.08
C ARG A 437 9.31 19.89 26.71
N GLU A 438 9.63 21.05 26.14
CA GLU A 438 11.02 21.45 25.93
C GLU A 438 11.67 21.79 27.28
N ASP A 439 12.75 21.08 27.61
CA ASP A 439 13.54 21.31 28.82
C ASP A 439 15.03 21.09 28.50
N PRO A 440 15.87 22.15 28.49
CA PRO A 440 17.28 22.05 28.19
C PRO A 440 18.05 21.08 29.10
N LEU A 441 17.60 20.88 30.33
CA LEU A 441 18.24 19.95 31.27
C LEU A 441 17.97 18.50 30.88
N VAL A 442 16.74 18.19 30.49
CA VAL A 442 16.35 16.85 29.98
C VAL A 442 17.03 16.59 28.63
N GLU A 443 17.17 17.61 27.79
CA GLU A 443 17.92 17.51 26.52
C GLU A 443 19.41 17.21 26.78
N ALA A 444 20.01 17.85 27.80
CA ALA A 444 21.38 17.55 28.21
C ALA A 444 21.53 16.10 28.68
N ASP A 445 20.63 15.61 29.53
CA ASP A 445 20.61 14.22 30.01
C ASP A 445 20.46 13.23 28.84
N LEU A 446 19.59 13.54 27.87
CA LEU A 446 19.41 12.74 26.66
C LEU A 446 20.71 12.63 25.85
N TYR A 447 21.39 13.76 25.60
CA TYR A 447 22.66 13.74 24.88
C TYR A 447 23.75 12.98 25.64
N TYR A 448 23.80 13.13 26.96
CA TYR A 448 24.74 12.37 27.78
C TYR A 448 24.52 10.85 27.64
N LEU A 449 23.26 10.38 27.73
CA LEU A 449 22.93 8.96 27.56
C LEU A 449 23.18 8.45 26.14
N LEU A 450 22.97 9.29 25.11
CA LEU A 450 23.36 8.94 23.73
C LEU A 450 24.88 8.79 23.62
N GLY A 451 25.66 9.66 24.28
CA GLY A 451 27.11 9.53 24.36
C GLY A 451 27.54 8.19 24.94
N LEU A 452 26.95 7.76 26.06
CA LEU A 452 27.21 6.45 26.66
C LEU A 452 26.87 5.28 25.72
N LYS A 453 25.79 5.41 24.93
CA LYS A 453 25.41 4.40 23.93
C LYS A 453 26.46 4.29 22.83
N GLU A 454 26.97 5.41 22.31
CA GLU A 454 28.01 5.42 21.29
C GLU A 454 29.36 4.92 21.82
N GLU A 455 29.69 5.19 23.09
CA GLU A 455 30.86 4.59 23.75
C GLU A 455 30.76 3.06 23.79
N ALA A 456 29.59 2.54 24.17
CA ALA A 456 29.35 1.10 24.18
C ALA A 456 29.43 0.46 22.79
N ALA A 457 29.13 1.22 21.73
CA ALA A 457 29.31 0.83 20.34
C ALA A 457 30.77 0.97 19.84
N GLY A 458 31.64 1.63 20.61
CA GLY A 458 33.03 1.89 20.24
C GLY A 458 33.24 3.12 19.33
N ASP A 459 32.19 3.90 19.05
CA ASP A 459 32.28 5.11 18.23
C ASP A 459 32.65 6.33 19.09
N ARG A 460 33.95 6.41 19.42
CA ARG A 460 34.52 7.46 20.26
C ARG A 460 34.28 8.89 19.73
N PRO A 461 34.46 9.20 18.44
CA PRO A 461 34.13 10.53 17.90
C PRO A 461 32.67 10.93 18.12
N SER A 462 31.73 10.03 17.84
CA SER A 462 30.29 10.31 18.01
C SER A 462 29.93 10.48 19.48
N ALA A 463 30.47 9.65 20.37
CA ALA A 463 30.29 9.79 21.81
C ALA A 463 30.74 11.16 22.33
N LEU A 464 31.94 11.58 21.95
CA LEU A 464 32.53 12.85 22.34
C LEU A 464 31.71 14.05 21.82
N LEU A 465 31.16 13.95 20.61
CA LEU A 465 30.22 14.96 20.10
C LEU A 465 28.96 15.05 20.97
N MET A 466 28.34 13.92 21.31
CA MET A 466 27.12 13.89 22.13
C MET A 466 27.35 14.47 23.53
N HIS A 467 28.45 14.12 24.20
CA HIS A 467 28.77 14.71 25.52
C HIS A 467 29.01 16.22 25.45
N ARG A 468 29.62 16.72 24.35
CA ARG A 468 29.77 18.16 24.14
C ARG A 468 28.41 18.83 23.95
N MET A 469 27.50 18.22 23.20
CA MET A 469 26.12 18.72 23.06
C MET A 469 25.40 18.78 24.42
N ALA A 470 25.62 17.78 25.29
CA ALA A 470 25.11 17.81 26.67
C ALA A 470 25.61 19.03 27.45
N LEU A 471 26.91 19.36 27.37
CA LEU A 471 27.48 20.56 28.01
C LEU A 471 27.02 21.88 27.39
N VAL A 472 26.75 21.90 26.08
CA VAL A 472 26.18 23.09 25.43
C VAL A 472 24.79 23.37 25.98
N ARG A 473 23.98 22.33 26.22
CA ARG A 473 22.64 22.47 26.81
C ARG A 473 22.66 22.75 28.30
N ASN A 474 23.56 22.08 29.04
CA ASN A 474 23.76 22.30 30.46
C ASN A 474 25.27 22.37 30.77
N PRO A 475 25.85 23.59 30.84
CA PRO A 475 27.27 23.77 31.13
C PRO A 475 27.70 23.21 32.50
N SER A 476 26.75 23.00 33.41
CA SER A 476 27.01 22.45 34.74
C SER A 476 26.87 20.92 34.81
N HIS A 477 26.66 20.23 33.68
CA HIS A 477 26.44 18.79 33.64
C HIS A 477 27.72 17.99 33.95
N GLN A 478 27.89 17.63 35.23
CA GLN A 478 29.14 17.05 35.76
C GLN A 478 29.55 15.73 35.09
N HIS A 479 28.60 14.83 34.79
CA HIS A 479 28.90 13.52 34.21
C HIS A 479 29.43 13.62 32.77
N ALA A 480 28.77 14.40 31.90
CA ALA A 480 29.26 14.72 30.56
C ALA A 480 30.66 15.37 30.59
N ALA A 481 30.92 16.30 31.51
CA ALA A 481 32.25 16.91 31.68
C ALA A 481 33.31 15.90 32.14
N ALA A 482 32.93 14.88 32.91
CA ALA A 482 33.83 13.79 33.27
C ALA A 482 34.10 12.86 32.08
N ALA A 483 33.06 12.45 31.36
CA ALA A 483 33.16 11.60 30.17
C ALA A 483 34.04 12.23 29.07
N ILE A 484 33.92 13.55 28.83
CA ILE A 484 34.80 14.25 27.88
C ILE A 484 36.26 14.21 28.33
N ARG A 485 36.55 14.38 29.63
CA ARG A 485 37.94 14.32 30.13
C ARG A 485 38.54 12.92 29.98
N GLU A 486 37.72 11.89 30.07
CA GLU A 486 38.14 10.50 29.86
C GLU A 486 38.34 10.17 28.36
N LEU A 487 37.40 10.57 27.52
CA LEU A 487 37.46 10.36 26.07
C LEU A 487 38.45 11.29 25.35
N ASP A 488 38.82 12.42 25.94
CA ASP A 488 39.76 13.41 25.39
C ASP A 488 40.70 13.94 26.49
N PRO A 489 41.68 13.12 26.95
CA PRO A 489 42.56 13.47 28.06
C PRO A 489 43.52 14.62 27.73
N MET A 490 43.71 14.92 26.45
CA MET A 490 44.39 16.12 25.98
C MET A 490 43.42 16.95 25.14
N PRO A 491 42.48 17.67 25.79
CA PRO A 491 41.53 18.50 25.07
C PRO A 491 42.35 19.42 24.19
N ARG A 492 42.14 19.34 22.87
CA ARG A 492 42.78 20.24 21.93
C ARG A 492 42.32 21.64 22.30
N THR A 493 43.13 22.35 23.08
CA THR A 493 42.87 23.75 23.37
C THR A 493 42.77 24.46 22.03
N PRO A 494 41.80 25.36 21.81
CA PRO A 494 41.64 26.05 20.53
C PRO A 494 42.95 26.68 20.03
N VAL A 495 43.82 27.11 20.96
CA VAL A 495 45.17 27.63 20.69
C VAL A 495 46.08 26.65 19.94
N GLY A 496 45.95 25.34 20.18
CA GLY A 496 46.77 24.30 19.54
C GLY A 496 46.34 23.98 18.11
N ASP A 497 45.04 24.01 17.82
CA ASP A 497 44.53 23.84 16.46
C ASP A 497 44.69 25.13 15.64
N ASP A 498 44.61 26.32 16.24
CA ASP A 498 44.98 27.59 15.59
C ASP A 498 46.49 27.66 15.27
N GLN A 499 47.35 27.14 16.15
CA GLN A 499 48.78 27.05 15.84
C GLN A 499 49.08 26.00 14.77
N ARG A 500 48.39 24.86 14.75
CA ARG A 500 48.61 23.83 13.73
C ARG A 500 48.03 24.22 12.38
N THR A 501 46.82 24.78 12.33
CA THR A 501 46.25 25.36 11.10
C THR A 501 47.04 26.58 10.66
N GLY A 502 47.49 27.42 11.58
CA GLY A 502 48.40 28.53 11.30
C GLY A 502 49.74 28.06 10.73
N MET A 503 50.36 27.02 11.30
CA MET A 503 51.59 26.43 10.77
C MET A 503 51.37 25.74 9.42
N LEU A 504 50.23 25.07 9.22
CA LEU A 504 49.89 24.41 7.96
C LEU A 504 49.62 25.45 6.86
N LEU A 505 48.92 26.53 7.17
CA LEU A 505 48.72 27.67 6.27
C LEU A 505 50.04 28.37 5.96
N ALA A 506 50.89 28.60 6.97
CA ALA A 506 52.22 29.17 6.77
C ALA A 506 53.10 28.27 5.90
N PHE A 507 53.04 26.94 6.11
CA PHE A 507 53.76 25.96 5.29
C PHE A 507 53.24 25.93 3.86
N LEU A 508 51.92 25.89 3.65
CA LEU A 508 51.30 25.96 2.33
C LEU A 508 51.64 27.27 1.60
N ALA A 509 51.67 28.40 2.32
CA ALA A 509 52.11 29.67 1.78
C ALA A 509 53.59 29.64 1.38
N ALA A 510 54.46 29.04 2.20
CA ALA A 510 55.88 28.89 1.88
C ALA A 510 56.12 27.96 0.67
N VAL A 511 55.37 26.85 0.56
CA VAL A 511 55.41 25.96 -0.60
C VAL A 511 54.91 26.68 -1.85
N GLY A 512 53.81 27.45 -1.75
CA GLY A 512 53.30 28.27 -2.86
C GLY A 512 54.33 29.31 -3.33
N LEU A 513 55.00 29.98 -2.39
CA LEU A 513 56.09 30.93 -2.69
C LEU A 513 57.27 30.22 -3.37
N PHE A 514 57.66 29.03 -2.89
CA PHE A 514 58.76 28.26 -3.47
C PHE A 514 58.44 27.80 -4.89
N VAL A 515 57.21 27.31 -5.14
CA VAL A 515 56.75 26.93 -6.49
C VAL A 515 56.71 28.15 -7.40
N PHE A 516 56.22 29.30 -6.92
CA PHE A 516 56.20 30.55 -7.69
C PHE A 516 57.60 31.05 -8.04
N LEU A 517 58.54 31.02 -7.09
CA LEU A 517 59.94 31.43 -7.31
C LEU A 517 60.72 30.46 -8.20
N ARG A 518 60.37 29.17 -8.20
CA ARG A 518 61.02 28.15 -9.02
C ARG A 518 60.36 27.96 -10.37
N TRP A 519 59.21 28.60 -10.62
CA TRP A 519 58.60 28.63 -11.94
C TRP A 519 59.53 29.43 -12.86
N PRO A 520 60.19 28.78 -13.83
CA PRO A 520 61.05 29.50 -14.75
C PRO A 520 60.14 30.47 -15.50
N THR A 521 60.43 31.76 -15.38
CA THR A 521 59.86 32.80 -16.23
C THR A 521 60.29 32.48 -17.64
N ALA A 522 59.50 31.62 -18.29
CA ALA A 522 59.55 31.42 -19.72
C ALA A 522 59.29 32.81 -20.32
N ARG A 523 60.38 33.41 -20.81
CA ARG A 523 60.35 34.66 -21.56
C ARG A 523 59.34 34.49 -22.69
N VAL A 524 58.23 35.21 -22.58
CA VAL A 524 57.41 35.60 -23.74
C VAL A 524 58.08 36.81 -24.35
#